data_AF-A0A9P7HAS3-F1
#
_entry.id   AF-A0A9P7HAS3-F1
#
_cell.length_a   1.000
_cell.length_b   1.000
_cell.length_c   1.000
_cell.angle_alpha   90.00
_cell.angle_beta   90.00
_cell.angle_gamma   90.00
#
_symmetry.space_group_name_H-M   'P 1'
#
loop_
_entity.id
_entity.type
_entity.pdbx_description
1 polymer ?
#
loop_
_entity_poly.entity_id
_entity_poly.type
_entity_poly.pdbx_seq_one_letter_code
_entity_poly.pdbx_strand_id
1 'polypeptide(L)'
;MADNRSRDPQWALLRQQQSSRGLFSPEIVDLVLPPLKFGGYAGTAGVLAGVGGSIFKEANPIVWGAISGFQWFTLGTSFWFTRSIVVKAWGGEDRLKNGDKTMASAIAGTAAGAVGGLIRGPKNILPAMLVWTVFGTGGQIVANRMAARKPKVQDENDETFFTRWTPLKKLTDQEYRDMMSEKMLRIDADIALIDDRVAELRKQAEEEAQSSSSP
;
A
#
# COMPACT_ATOMS: atom_id res chain seq x y z
N MET A 1 35.78 23.52 -41.66
CA MET A 1 36.50 23.57 -40.36
C MET A 1 35.90 24.74 -39.58
N ALA A 2 34.79 24.53 -38.88
CA ALA A 2 34.68 24.06 -37.49
C ALA A 2 35.10 25.13 -36.46
N ASP A 3 34.12 25.77 -35.82
CA ASP A 3 34.19 26.06 -34.38
C ASP A 3 32.76 26.18 -33.82
N ASN A 4 32.24 25.04 -33.39
CA ASN A 4 31.04 24.93 -32.56
C ASN A 4 31.52 24.76 -31.11
N ARG A 5 31.82 25.86 -30.42
CA ARG A 5 32.16 25.85 -28.99
C ARG A 5 30.92 26.12 -28.15
N SER A 6 30.28 25.02 -27.77
CA SER A 6 29.58 24.76 -26.51
C SER A 6 29.50 25.95 -25.53
N ARG A 7 28.32 26.58 -25.50
CA ARG A 7 27.87 27.39 -24.36
C ARG A 7 27.42 26.44 -23.26
N ASP A 8 28.32 26.15 -22.32
CA ASP A 8 28.03 25.30 -21.17
C ASP A 8 27.02 25.96 -20.21
N PRO A 9 26.08 25.20 -19.61
CA PRO A 9 25.01 25.74 -18.77
C PRO A 9 25.47 25.95 -17.32
N GLN A 10 26.41 26.87 -17.08
CA GLN A 10 26.86 27.19 -15.71
C GLN A 10 25.75 27.81 -14.82
N TRP A 11 24.71 28.38 -15.44
CA TRP A 11 23.57 28.98 -14.74
C TRP A 11 22.59 27.95 -14.15
N ALA A 12 22.63 26.69 -14.59
CA ALA A 12 21.77 25.63 -14.06
C ALA A 12 22.26 25.11 -12.70
N LEU A 13 23.58 24.97 -12.54
CA LEU A 13 24.20 24.52 -11.28
C LEU A 13 24.08 25.58 -10.18
N LEU A 14 24.24 26.86 -10.52
CA LEU A 14 24.09 27.97 -9.56
C LEU A 14 22.64 28.08 -9.03
N ARG A 15 21.64 27.82 -9.88
CA ARG A 15 20.23 27.89 -9.47
C ARG A 15 19.83 26.71 -8.57
N GLN A 16 20.44 25.54 -8.77
CA GLN A 16 20.22 24.38 -7.92
C GLN A 16 20.89 24.52 -6.54
N GLN A 17 22.06 25.17 -6.49
CA GLN A 17 22.79 25.44 -5.23
C GLN A 17 22.16 26.56 -4.39
N GLN A 18 21.43 27.49 -5.01
CA GLN A 18 20.79 28.62 -4.31
C GLN A 18 19.41 28.26 -3.69
N SER A 19 18.80 27.14 -4.10
CA SER A 19 17.50 26.64 -3.62
C SER A 19 17.56 26.00 -2.22
N SER A 20 18.75 25.68 -1.71
CA SER A 20 18.93 24.99 -0.41
C SER A 20 19.33 25.91 0.75
N ARG A 21 19.11 27.22 0.64
CA ARG A 21 19.25 28.14 1.79
C ARG A 21 17.96 28.17 2.62
N GLY A 22 17.59 27.00 3.16
CA GLY A 22 16.62 26.93 4.24
C GLY A 22 17.25 27.37 5.57
N LEU A 23 16.42 27.73 6.55
CA LEU A 23 16.82 28.17 7.90
C LEU A 23 17.61 27.13 8.72
N PHE A 24 17.89 25.94 8.18
CA PHE A 24 18.53 24.83 8.87
C PHE A 24 19.62 24.19 8.00
N SER A 25 20.69 23.68 8.62
CA SER A 25 21.76 22.98 7.93
C SER A 25 21.24 21.79 7.11
N PRO A 26 21.77 21.53 5.90
CA PRO A 26 21.31 20.46 5.01
C PRO A 26 21.30 19.07 5.69
N GLU A 27 22.23 18.82 6.60
CA GLU A 27 22.29 17.57 7.38
C GLU A 27 21.08 17.36 8.30
N ILE A 28 20.54 18.44 8.87
CA ILE A 28 19.36 18.42 9.74
C ILE A 28 18.11 18.20 8.88
N VAL A 29 18.05 18.87 7.73
CA VAL A 29 16.96 18.67 6.77
C VAL A 29 16.93 17.22 6.30
N ASP A 30 18.08 16.62 5.96
CA ASP A 30 18.17 15.23 5.54
C ASP A 30 17.89 14.23 6.67
N LEU A 31 18.03 14.63 7.94
CA LEU A 31 17.68 13.80 9.09
C LEU A 31 16.20 13.90 9.48
N VAL A 32 15.60 15.09 9.38
CA VAL A 32 14.24 15.38 9.88
C VAL A 32 13.20 15.19 8.78
N LEU A 33 13.53 15.45 7.52
CA LEU A 33 12.60 15.35 6.40
C LEU A 33 12.10 13.92 6.16
N PRO A 34 12.95 12.86 6.17
CA PRO A 34 12.45 11.51 5.97
C PRO A 34 11.49 11.04 7.08
N PRO A 35 11.81 11.23 8.39
CA PRO A 35 10.85 10.92 9.46
C PRO A 35 9.55 11.70 9.36
N LEU A 36 9.60 12.97 8.96
CA LEU A 36 8.41 13.80 8.85
C LEU A 36 7.52 13.35 7.69
N LYS A 37 8.10 12.95 6.56
CA LYS A 37 7.37 12.36 5.42
C LYS A 37 6.70 11.05 5.83
N PHE A 38 7.45 10.16 6.49
CA PHE A 38 6.91 8.90 6.96
C PHE A 38 5.80 9.10 8.00
N GLY A 39 6.01 10.02 8.94
CA GLY A 39 5.01 10.48 9.90
C GLY A 39 3.76 11.01 9.21
N GLY A 40 3.90 11.82 8.16
CA GLY A 40 2.78 12.31 7.36
C GLY A 40 1.96 11.19 6.75
N TYR A 41 2.61 10.22 6.09
CA TYR A 41 1.92 9.06 5.53
C TYR A 41 1.23 8.23 6.62
N ALA A 42 1.93 7.92 7.72
CA ALA A 42 1.35 7.20 8.85
C ALA A 42 0.19 7.96 9.49
N GLY A 43 0.29 9.28 9.59
CA GLY A 43 -0.75 10.16 10.11
C GLY A 43 -2.00 10.15 9.24
N THR A 44 -1.86 10.25 7.91
CA THR A 44 -3.00 10.16 7.00
C THR A 44 -3.72 8.81 7.09
N ALA A 45 -2.96 7.70 7.16
CA ALA A 45 -3.52 6.38 7.40
C ALA A 45 -4.23 6.30 8.77
N GLY A 46 -3.64 6.93 9.79
CA GLY A 46 -4.23 7.07 11.12
C GLY A 46 -5.55 7.82 11.11
N VAL A 47 -5.67 8.93 10.36
CA VAL A 47 -6.93 9.68 10.20
C VAL A 47 -8.00 8.79 9.58
N LEU A 48 -7.68 8.10 8.48
CA LEU A 48 -8.62 7.20 7.81
C LEU A 48 -9.10 6.08 8.74
N ALA A 49 -8.18 5.46 9.48
CA ALA A 49 -8.52 4.44 10.46
C ALA A 49 -9.37 4.99 11.62
N GLY A 50 -9.13 6.22 12.07
CA GLY A 50 -9.91 6.85 13.14
C GLY A 50 -11.32 7.23 12.70
N VAL A 51 -11.46 7.79 11.49
CA VAL A 51 -12.77 8.06 10.88
C VAL A 51 -13.53 6.75 10.68
N GLY A 52 -12.91 5.71 10.13
CA GLY A 52 -13.55 4.39 10.00
C GLY A 52 -13.96 3.80 11.36
N GLY A 53 -13.09 3.89 12.37
CA GLY A 53 -13.35 3.39 13.72
C GLY A 53 -14.45 4.14 14.47
N SER A 54 -14.65 5.43 14.18
CA SER A 54 -15.69 6.25 14.80
C SER A 54 -17.11 5.84 14.41
N ILE A 55 -17.29 5.24 13.22
CA ILE A 55 -18.59 4.75 12.75
C ILE A 55 -19.09 3.63 13.67
N PHE A 56 -18.21 2.74 14.11
CA PHE A 56 -18.55 1.62 15.01
C PHE A 56 -18.74 2.04 16.46
N LYS A 57 -18.26 3.21 16.87
CA LYS A 57 -18.28 3.69 18.26
C LYS A 57 -19.25 4.84 18.50
N GLU A 58 -20.07 5.19 17.51
CA GLU A 58 -21.01 6.32 17.55
C GLU A 58 -20.35 7.64 17.99
N ALA A 59 -19.08 7.82 17.64
CA ALA A 59 -18.28 8.93 18.14
C ALA A 59 -18.01 9.95 17.03
N ASN A 60 -17.64 11.18 17.40
CA ASN A 60 -17.41 12.24 16.41
C ASN A 60 -16.23 11.87 15.47
N PRO A 61 -16.47 11.69 14.15
CA PRO A 61 -15.46 11.21 13.21
C PRO A 61 -14.31 12.19 13.02
N ILE A 62 -14.56 13.49 13.13
CA ILE A 62 -13.53 14.52 12.98
C ILE A 62 -12.57 14.46 14.16
N VAL A 63 -13.09 14.36 15.39
CA VAL A 63 -12.27 14.32 16.61
C VAL A 63 -11.49 13.02 16.69
N TRP A 64 -12.13 11.88 16.42
CA TRP A 64 -11.46 10.58 16.46
C TRP A 64 -10.43 10.42 15.35
N GLY A 65 -10.73 10.90 14.13
CA GLY A 65 -9.77 10.97 13.03
C GLY A 65 -8.58 11.88 13.35
N ALA A 66 -8.80 13.04 13.96
CA ALA A 66 -7.71 13.94 14.34
C ALA A 66 -6.81 13.34 15.43
N ILE A 67 -7.39 12.74 16.46
CA ILE A 67 -6.63 12.11 17.56
C ILE A 67 -5.83 10.91 17.04
N SER A 68 -6.44 10.03 16.25
CA SER A 68 -5.75 8.87 15.69
C SER A 68 -4.65 9.31 14.72
N GLY A 69 -4.93 10.27 13.85
CA GLY A 69 -3.96 10.85 12.93
C GLY A 69 -2.75 11.41 13.65
N PHE A 70 -2.96 12.22 14.68
CA PHE A 70 -1.89 12.78 15.50
C PHE A 70 -1.06 11.68 16.19
N GLN A 71 -1.73 10.67 16.78
CA GLN A 71 -1.05 9.56 17.43
C GLN A 71 -0.16 8.76 16.47
N TRP A 72 -0.67 8.41 15.29
CA TRP A 72 0.09 7.66 14.28
C TRP A 72 1.19 8.51 13.63
N PHE A 73 0.96 9.81 13.48
CA PHE A 73 1.98 10.76 13.03
C PHE A 73 3.16 10.81 14.01
N THR A 74 2.90 11.00 15.30
CA THR A 74 3.96 11.10 16.31
C THR A 74 4.72 9.78 16.45
N LEU A 75 4.01 8.65 16.43
CA LEU A 75 4.63 7.32 16.47
C LEU A 75 5.50 7.07 15.23
N GLY A 76 5.00 7.34 14.02
CA GLY A 76 5.76 7.15 12.79
C GLY A 76 6.99 8.05 12.72
N THR A 77 6.85 9.31 13.10
CA THR A 77 7.95 10.28 13.12
C THR A 77 9.03 9.89 14.11
N SER A 78 8.65 9.57 15.36
CA SER A 78 9.62 9.19 16.41
C SER A 78 10.35 7.90 16.07
N PHE A 79 9.64 6.88 15.57
CA PHE A 79 10.26 5.63 15.12
C PHE A 79 11.32 5.88 14.03
N TRP A 80 10.94 6.55 12.94
CA TRP A 80 11.85 6.73 11.80
C TRP A 80 13.02 7.67 12.15
N PHE A 81 12.78 8.68 12.99
CA PHE A 81 13.81 9.57 13.48
C PHE A 81 14.85 8.85 14.34
N THR A 82 14.40 8.09 15.35
CA THR A 82 15.31 7.32 16.21
C THR A 82 16.08 6.28 15.40
N ARG A 83 15.42 5.57 14.47
CA ARG A 83 16.09 4.61 13.57
C ARG A 83 17.18 5.31 12.76
N SER A 84 16.90 6.49 12.21
CA SER A 84 17.84 7.25 11.40
C SER A 84 19.07 7.70 12.20
N ILE A 85 18.88 8.14 13.45
CA ILE A 85 20.00 8.48 14.34
C ILE A 85 20.87 7.27 14.63
N VAL A 86 20.25 6.14 15.00
CA VAL A 86 20.98 4.91 15.33
C VAL A 86 21.77 4.38 14.13
N VAL A 87 21.14 4.37 12.95
CA VAL A 87 21.78 3.95 11.69
C VAL A 87 22.94 4.88 11.31
N LYS A 88 22.76 6.20 11.44
CA LYS A 88 23.85 7.17 11.20
C LYS A 88 25.00 6.99 12.19
N ALA A 89 24.69 6.78 13.48
CA ALA A 89 25.69 6.57 14.53
C ALA A 89 26.54 5.29 14.29
N TRP A 90 25.96 4.26 13.67
CA TRP A 90 26.66 3.01 13.33
C TRP A 90 27.30 3.00 11.93
N GLY A 91 27.39 4.15 11.26
CA GLY A 91 28.16 4.27 10.02
C GLY A 91 27.36 4.10 8.74
N GLY A 92 26.03 4.20 8.79
CA GLY A 92 25.15 4.26 7.62
C GLY A 92 24.59 2.92 7.17
N GLU A 93 23.51 2.95 6.38
CA GLU A 93 22.69 1.78 6.06
C GLU A 93 23.41 0.72 5.21
N ASP A 94 24.47 1.12 4.50
CA ASP A 94 25.29 0.27 3.62
C ASP A 94 26.30 -0.60 4.39
N ARG A 95 26.67 -0.21 5.61
CA ARG A 95 27.63 -0.96 6.45
C ARG A 95 26.95 -1.88 7.46
N LEU A 96 25.64 -1.75 7.65
CA LEU A 96 24.90 -2.49 8.66
C LEU A 96 24.50 -3.88 8.19
N LYS A 97 24.84 -4.89 9.01
CA LYS A 97 24.34 -6.25 8.81
C LYS A 97 22.86 -6.33 9.18
N ASN A 98 22.19 -7.38 8.74
CA ASN A 98 20.77 -7.63 9.05
C ASN A 98 20.49 -7.64 10.57
N GLY A 99 21.45 -8.08 11.39
CA GLY A 99 21.37 -8.01 12.85
C GLY A 99 21.32 -6.58 13.37
N ASP A 100 22.21 -5.71 12.89
CA ASP A 100 22.30 -4.31 13.33
C ASP A 100 21.06 -3.52 12.93
N LYS A 101 20.49 -3.79 11.74
CA LYS A 101 19.21 -3.21 11.31
C LYS A 101 18.06 -3.62 12.24
N THR A 102 18.06 -4.88 12.70
CA THR A 102 17.06 -5.41 13.64
C THR A 102 17.20 -4.73 15.00
N MET A 103 18.43 -4.53 15.49
CA MET A 103 18.70 -3.81 16.72
C MET A 103 18.32 -2.33 16.63
N ALA A 104 18.61 -1.66 15.51
CA ALA A 104 18.20 -0.29 15.26
C ALA A 104 16.67 -0.14 15.31
N SER A 105 15.95 -1.10 14.73
CA SER A 105 14.49 -1.13 14.73
C SER A 105 13.91 -1.47 16.11
N ALA A 106 14.62 -2.27 16.91
CA ALA A 106 14.27 -2.51 18.32
C ALA A 106 14.34 -1.21 19.12
N ILE A 107 15.46 -0.49 19.03
CA ILE A 107 15.69 0.78 19.75
C ILE A 107 14.68 1.84 19.30
N ALA A 108 14.45 1.94 17.99
CA ALA A 108 13.43 2.82 17.43
C ALA A 108 12.03 2.47 17.91
N GLY A 109 11.67 1.18 17.96
CA GLY A 109 10.40 0.69 18.50
C GLY A 109 10.23 1.03 19.97
N THR A 110 11.28 0.86 20.76
CA THR A 110 11.30 1.26 22.18
C THR A 110 11.07 2.76 22.33
N ALA A 111 11.78 3.60 21.59
CA ALA A 111 11.65 5.05 21.66
C ALA A 111 10.25 5.53 21.22
N ALA A 112 9.74 4.99 20.11
CA ALA A 112 8.39 5.27 19.64
C ALA A 112 7.33 4.81 20.66
N GLY A 113 7.52 3.63 21.26
CA GLY A 113 6.65 3.12 22.31
C GLY A 113 6.66 3.99 23.57
N ALA A 114 7.82 4.53 23.96
CA ALA A 114 7.91 5.46 25.07
C ALA A 114 7.14 6.76 24.79
N VAL A 115 7.30 7.33 23.58
CA VAL A 115 6.58 8.53 23.14
C VAL A 115 5.07 8.28 23.07
N GLY A 116 4.66 7.15 22.46
CA GLY A 116 3.25 6.77 22.36
C GLY A 116 2.59 6.45 23.70
N GLY A 117 3.36 5.88 24.64
CA GLY A 117 2.95 5.63 26.01
C GLY A 117 2.76 6.92 26.78
N LEU A 118 3.67 7.89 26.64
CA LEU A 118 3.56 9.22 27.25
C LEU A 118 2.26 9.94 26.84
N ILE A 119 1.90 9.88 25.55
CA ILE A 119 0.65 10.47 25.04
C ILE A 119 -0.59 9.85 25.70
N ARG A 120 -0.52 8.59 26.11
CA ARG A 120 -1.61 7.85 26.79
C ARG A 120 -1.47 7.82 28.31
N GLY A 121 -0.45 8.47 28.87
CA GLY A 121 -0.17 8.54 30.31
C GLY A 121 1.00 7.65 30.78
N PRO A 122 1.69 8.04 31.86
CA PRO A 122 2.98 7.47 32.26
C PRO A 122 2.94 5.97 32.59
N LYS A 123 1.80 5.47 33.05
CA LYS A 123 1.59 4.04 33.35
C LYS A 123 1.62 3.16 32.10
N ASN A 124 1.43 3.74 30.92
CA ASN A 124 1.39 3.04 29.64
C ASN A 124 2.73 3.04 28.90
N ILE A 125 3.79 3.64 29.46
CA ILE A 125 5.11 3.75 28.82
C ILE A 125 5.77 2.38 28.64
N LEU A 126 5.97 1.65 29.74
CA LEU A 126 6.63 0.34 29.72
C LEU A 126 5.92 -0.69 28.83
N PRO A 127 4.58 -0.89 28.93
CA PRO A 127 3.90 -1.83 28.04
C PRO A 127 3.95 -1.38 26.58
N ALA A 128 3.86 -0.07 26.31
CA ALA A 128 3.97 0.44 24.94
C ALA A 128 5.38 0.23 24.37
N MET A 129 6.44 0.48 25.13
CA MET A 129 7.81 0.18 24.72
C MET A 129 7.93 -1.28 24.26
N LEU A 130 7.51 -2.23 25.10
CA LEU A 130 7.61 -3.66 24.78
C LEU A 130 6.88 -4.04 23.48
N VAL A 131 5.62 -3.61 23.34
CA VAL A 131 4.81 -3.91 22.14
C VAL A 131 5.47 -3.32 20.90
N TRP A 132 5.86 -2.06 20.94
CA TRP A 132 6.47 -1.39 19.78
C TRP A 132 7.88 -1.89 19.46
N THR A 133 8.66 -2.34 20.46
CA THR A 133 9.94 -3.04 20.24
C THR A 133 9.72 -4.35 19.49
N VAL A 134 8.74 -5.16 19.91
CA VAL A 134 8.42 -6.43 19.22
C VAL A 134 7.94 -6.17 17.80
N PHE A 135 7.10 -5.15 17.58
CA PHE A 135 6.69 -4.74 16.24
C PHE A 135 7.88 -4.27 15.40
N GLY A 136 8.80 -3.48 15.97
CA GLY A 136 9.99 -2.99 15.28
C GLY A 136 10.95 -4.12 14.88
N THR A 137 11.27 -5.04 15.80
CA THR A 137 12.13 -6.19 15.51
C THR A 137 11.46 -7.17 14.55
N GLY A 138 10.20 -7.52 14.80
CA GLY A 138 9.41 -8.40 13.95
C GLY A 138 9.29 -7.86 12.53
N GLY A 139 8.97 -6.58 12.38
CA GLY A 139 8.90 -5.90 11.09
C GLY A 139 10.23 -5.93 10.33
N GLN A 140 11.34 -5.68 11.03
CA GLN A 140 12.66 -5.73 10.41
C GLN A 140 13.10 -7.16 10.05
N ILE A 141 12.73 -8.19 10.83
CA ILE A 141 12.97 -9.60 10.48
C ILE A 141 12.23 -9.96 9.19
N VAL A 142 10.97 -9.55 9.06
CA VAL A 142 10.18 -9.76 7.84
C VAL A 142 10.81 -9.03 6.66
N ALA A 143 11.20 -7.76 6.84
CA ALA A 143 11.89 -6.98 5.80
C ALA A 143 13.20 -7.65 5.36
N ASN A 144 14.01 -8.12 6.30
CA ASN A 144 15.27 -8.83 6.02
C ASN A 144 15.01 -10.14 5.27
N ARG A 145 13.94 -10.88 5.63
CA ARG A 145 13.55 -12.12 4.95
C ARG A 145 13.07 -11.86 3.53
N MET A 146 12.33 -10.78 3.30
CA MET A 146 11.89 -10.39 1.95
C MET A 146 13.06 -9.91 1.09
N ALA A 147 13.98 -9.12 1.65
CA ALA A 147 15.18 -8.68 0.95
C ALA A 147 16.14 -9.84 0.60
N ALA A 148 16.16 -10.89 1.43
CA ALA A 148 16.93 -12.11 1.17
C ALA A 148 16.27 -13.08 0.17
N ARG A 149 14.98 -12.89 -0.16
CA ARG A 149 14.33 -13.64 -1.24
C ARG A 149 14.83 -13.08 -2.58
N LYS A 150 15.59 -13.88 -3.31
CA LYS A 150 15.85 -13.61 -4.74
C LYS A 150 14.50 -13.47 -5.45
N PRO A 151 14.35 -12.60 -6.46
CA PRO A 151 13.14 -12.55 -7.28
C PRO A 151 13.04 -13.89 -8.02
N LYS A 152 12.41 -14.87 -7.38
CA LYS A 152 12.07 -16.14 -8.02
C LYS A 152 10.97 -15.81 -9.01
N VAL A 153 11.13 -16.25 -10.25
CA VAL A 153 10.05 -16.25 -11.24
C VAL A 153 8.85 -16.85 -10.54
N GLN A 154 7.76 -16.09 -10.54
CA GLN A 154 6.55 -16.35 -9.78
C GLN A 154 6.02 -17.73 -10.18
N ASP A 155 6.36 -18.76 -9.40
CA ASP A 155 5.87 -20.12 -9.65
C ASP A 155 4.36 -20.11 -9.41
N GLU A 156 3.66 -20.80 -10.29
CA GLU A 156 2.20 -20.86 -10.49
C GLU A 156 1.40 -21.33 -9.25
N ASN A 157 2.06 -21.69 -8.15
CA ASN A 157 1.47 -22.31 -6.96
C ASN A 157 1.85 -21.64 -5.62
N ASP A 158 2.28 -20.38 -5.61
CA ASP A 158 2.48 -19.64 -4.36
C ASP A 158 1.12 -19.19 -3.78
N GLU A 159 0.38 -20.13 -3.20
CA GLU A 159 -0.79 -19.90 -2.36
C GLU A 159 -0.37 -19.12 -1.10
N THR A 160 -0.15 -17.84 -1.26
CA THR A 160 0.10 -16.94 -0.15
C THR A 160 -1.24 -16.59 0.49
N PHE A 161 -1.27 -16.53 1.82
CA PHE A 161 -2.40 -16.11 2.67
C PHE A 161 -3.15 -14.85 2.19
N PHE A 162 -2.49 -13.97 1.43
CA PHE A 162 -3.09 -12.80 0.79
C PHE A 162 -3.99 -13.12 -0.41
N THR A 163 -3.75 -14.20 -1.16
CA THR A 163 -4.59 -14.64 -2.29
C THR A 163 -5.98 -15.06 -1.79
N ARG A 164 -6.05 -15.60 -0.57
CA ARG A 164 -7.31 -15.99 0.09
C ARG A 164 -8.19 -14.80 0.50
N TRP A 165 -7.61 -13.60 0.56
CA TRP A 165 -8.29 -12.34 0.91
C TRP A 165 -8.61 -11.47 -0.30
N THR A 166 -8.20 -11.90 -1.50
CA THR A 166 -8.45 -11.15 -2.73
C THR A 166 -9.54 -11.87 -3.53
N PRO A 167 -10.67 -11.21 -3.87
CA PRO A 167 -11.76 -11.83 -4.63
C PRO A 167 -11.41 -12.14 -6.10
N LEU A 168 -10.14 -11.96 -6.50
CA LEU A 168 -9.65 -12.22 -7.84
C LEU A 168 -8.88 -13.55 -7.83
N LYS A 169 -9.54 -14.61 -8.32
CA LYS A 169 -8.90 -15.90 -8.59
C LYS A 169 -7.96 -15.73 -9.80
N LYS A 170 -6.68 -16.04 -9.65
CA LYS A 170 -5.80 -16.24 -10.81
C LYS A 170 -6.19 -17.57 -11.45
N LEU A 171 -6.67 -17.52 -12.69
CA LEU A 171 -6.89 -18.73 -13.47
C LEU A 171 -5.61 -19.06 -14.24
N THR A 172 -5.27 -20.34 -14.30
CA THR A 172 -4.26 -20.85 -15.23
C THR A 172 -4.83 -20.85 -16.66
N ASP A 173 -3.98 -20.88 -17.67
CA ASP A 173 -4.42 -20.88 -19.10
C ASP A 173 -5.38 -22.04 -19.40
N GLN A 174 -5.23 -23.16 -18.70
CA GLN A 174 -6.12 -24.31 -18.82
C GLN A 174 -7.48 -24.05 -18.18
N GLU A 175 -7.52 -23.53 -16.95
CA GLU A 175 -8.77 -23.16 -16.28
C GLU A 175 -9.54 -22.08 -17.06
N TYR A 176 -8.83 -21.15 -17.71
CA TYR A 176 -9.45 -20.13 -18.56
C TYR A 176 -10.14 -20.76 -19.78
N ARG A 177 -9.49 -21.72 -20.44
CA ARG A 177 -10.06 -22.45 -21.58
C ARG A 177 -11.29 -23.24 -21.18
N ASP A 178 -11.25 -23.92 -20.04
CA ASP A 178 -12.37 -24.72 -19.53
C ASP A 178 -13.56 -23.85 -19.12
N MET A 179 -13.33 -22.71 -18.46
CA MET A 179 -14.40 -21.76 -18.16
C MET A 179 -15.00 -21.15 -19.44
N MET A 180 -14.17 -20.90 -20.45
CA MET A 180 -14.64 -20.28 -21.68
C MET A 180 -15.43 -21.26 -22.55
N SER A 181 -15.06 -22.54 -22.57
CA SER A 181 -15.84 -23.59 -23.22
C SER A 181 -17.19 -23.82 -22.54
N GLU A 182 -17.23 -23.80 -21.20
CA GLU A 182 -18.50 -23.89 -20.45
C GLU A 182 -19.44 -22.71 -20.78
N LYS A 183 -18.90 -21.48 -20.83
CA LYS A 183 -19.68 -20.29 -21.22
C LYS A 183 -20.19 -20.37 -22.66
N MET A 184 -19.38 -20.90 -23.57
CA MET A 184 -19.77 -21.07 -24.97
C MET A 184 -20.93 -22.06 -25.09
N LEU A 185 -20.87 -23.19 -24.38
CA LEU A 185 -21.93 -24.19 -24.37
C LEU A 185 -23.27 -23.63 -23.86
N ARG A 186 -23.23 -22.75 -22.85
CA ARG A 186 -24.42 -22.08 -22.32
C ARG A 186 -25.02 -21.09 -23.33
N ILE A 187 -24.18 -20.34 -24.02
CA ILE A 187 -24.62 -19.41 -25.07
C ILE A 187 -25.27 -20.19 -26.22
N ASP A 188 -24.68 -21.31 -26.65
CA ASP A 188 -25.26 -22.14 -27.71
C ASP A 188 -26.64 -22.71 -27.32
N ALA A 189 -26.82 -23.08 -26.05
CA ALA A 189 -28.12 -23.52 -25.53
C ALA A 189 -29.15 -22.38 -25.49
N ASP A 190 -28.73 -21.18 -25.09
CA ASP A 190 -29.61 -20.00 -25.10
C ASP A 190 -30.01 -19.59 -26.52
N ILE A 191 -29.09 -19.73 -27.51
CA ILE A 191 -29.38 -19.49 -28.93
C ILE A 191 -30.44 -20.47 -29.43
N ALA A 192 -30.32 -21.76 -29.13
CA ALA A 192 -31.32 -22.76 -29.54
C ALA A 192 -32.71 -22.44 -28.99
N LEU A 193 -32.79 -22.00 -27.72
CA LEU A 193 -34.06 -21.60 -27.10
C LEU A 193 -34.65 -20.32 -27.73
N ILE A 194 -33.80 -19.39 -28.18
CA ILE A 194 -34.24 -18.20 -28.90
C ILE A 194 -34.74 -18.58 -30.30
N ASP A 195 -34.08 -19.48 -31.01
CA ASP A 195 -34.50 -19.94 -32.34
C ASP A 195 -35.87 -20.61 -32.28
N ASP A 196 -36.13 -21.43 -31.25
CA ASP A 196 -37.45 -22.03 -31.01
C ASP A 196 -38.53 -20.95 -30.79
N ARG A 197 -38.23 -19.91 -29.99
CA ARG A 197 -39.15 -18.79 -29.77
C ARG A 197 -39.38 -17.96 -31.03
N VAL A 198 -38.35 -17.75 -31.85
CA VAL A 198 -38.48 -17.03 -33.12
C VAL A 198 -39.34 -17.82 -34.10
N ALA A 199 -39.19 -19.15 -34.16
CA ALA A 199 -40.03 -20.01 -35.00
C ALA A 199 -41.50 -19.98 -34.56
N GLU A 200 -41.77 -19.98 -33.26
CA GLU A 200 -43.13 -19.87 -32.71
C GLU A 200 -43.76 -18.50 -33.04
N LEU A 201 -43.02 -17.40 -32.83
CA LEU A 201 -43.49 -16.05 -33.16
C LEU A 201 -43.76 -15.88 -34.67
N ARG A 202 -42.97 -16.51 -35.54
CA ARG A 202 -43.22 -16.51 -36.99
C ARG A 202 -44.50 -17.25 -37.35
N LYS A 203 -44.77 -18.40 -36.73
CA LYS A 203 -46.04 -19.14 -36.93
C LYS A 203 -47.25 -18.34 -36.48
N GLN A 204 -47.16 -17.70 -35.31
CA GLN A 204 -48.22 -16.82 -34.81
C GLN A 204 -48.49 -15.65 -35.78
N ALA A 205 -47.43 -15.02 -36.31
CA ALA A 205 -47.56 -13.95 -37.30
C ALA A 205 -48.19 -14.43 -38.62
N GLU A 206 -47.88 -15.65 -39.07
CA GLU A 206 -48.49 -16.27 -40.25
C GLU A 206 -49.98 -16.61 -40.03
N GLU A 207 -50.36 -17.09 -38.83
CA GLU A 207 -51.75 -17.36 -38.45
C GLU A 207 -52.58 -16.07 -38.34
N GLU A 208 -52.02 -15.00 -37.76
CA GLU A 208 -52.65 -13.68 -37.69
C GLU A 208 -52.84 -13.05 -39.10
N ALA A 209 -51.85 -13.20 -39.98
CA ALA A 209 -51.94 -12.76 -41.37
C ALA A 209 -53.00 -13.52 -42.18
N GLN A 210 -53.24 -14.81 -41.89
CA GLN A 210 -54.31 -15.58 -42.52
C GLN A 210 -55.69 -15.16 -41.98
N SER A 211 -55.83 -14.90 -40.68
CA SER A 211 -57.09 -14.47 -40.06
C SER A 211 -57.59 -13.10 -40.55
N SER A 212 -56.68 -12.20 -40.97
CA SER A 212 -56.99 -10.86 -41.47
C SER A 212 -57.30 -10.81 -42.97
N SER A 213 -57.17 -11.92 -43.69
CA SER A 213 -57.38 -12.02 -45.15
C SER A 213 -58.72 -12.66 -45.58
N SER A 214 -59.60 -13.04 -44.63
CA SER A 214 -60.96 -13.54 -44.92
C SER A 214 -62.05 -12.50 -44.59
N PRO A 215 -62.59 -11.78 -45.58
CA PRO A 215 -63.94 -11.18 -45.52
C PRO A 215 -65.04 -12.16 -45.94
#